data_AF-A0A6N7PX22-F1
#
_entry.id   AF-A0A6N7PX22-F1
#
_cell.length_a   1.000
_cell.length_b   1.000
_cell.length_c   1.000
_cell.angle_alpha   90.00
_cell.angle_beta   90.00
_cell.angle_gamma   90.00
#
_symmetry.space_group_name_H-M   'P 1'
#
loop_
_entity.id
_entity.type
_entity.pdbx_description
1 polymer ?
#
loop_
_entity_poly.entity_id
_entity_poly.type
_entity_poly.pdbx_seq_one_letter_code
_entity_poly.pdbx_strand_id
1 'polypeptide(L)'
;MKTGRLSSLFLFLSVAGCGDLGPAVNEIVGPPFDPAAFRSVSAVLERRCGTLDCHGHAARPLRIYGQYGLRRPEERTSPNVENYDEYYSGGKESTTLAELEDNYRSVLALEPELVAKVYAKSADPEVLSIVRKARLREKHKGGLLWNKGDPGDVCLVNWLTGNTDTTQCEVELGHP
;
A
#
# COMPACT_ATOMS: atom_id res chain seq x y z
N MET A 1 -11.72 -71.69 16.62
CA MET A 1 -12.23 -70.38 16.14
C MET A 1 -11.13 -69.34 16.37
N LYS A 2 -10.84 -68.56 15.32
CA LYS A 2 -9.83 -67.49 15.27
C LYS A 2 -10.27 -66.29 16.13
N THR A 3 -9.32 -65.59 16.76
CA THR A 3 -9.26 -64.12 16.77
C THR A 3 -7.90 -63.65 17.34
N GLY A 4 -7.09 -63.02 16.49
CA GLY A 4 -5.95 -62.20 16.90
C GLY A 4 -6.36 -60.75 17.13
N ARG A 5 -5.55 -59.99 17.88
CA ARG A 5 -5.55 -58.51 17.93
C ARG A 5 -4.10 -58.08 18.10
N LEU A 6 -3.45 -57.69 17.00
CA LEU A 6 -3.23 -56.33 16.51
C LEU A 6 -2.44 -55.45 17.50
N SER A 7 -1.12 -55.40 17.26
CA SER A 7 -0.21 -54.38 17.77
C SER A 7 -0.56 -53.02 17.15
N SER A 8 -0.93 -52.04 17.98
CA SER A 8 -1.03 -50.64 17.56
C SER A 8 0.37 -50.02 17.48
N LEU A 9 0.85 -49.84 16.25
CA LEU A 9 2.01 -49.03 15.94
C LEU A 9 1.57 -47.56 15.97
N PHE A 10 1.97 -46.80 16.99
CA PHE A 10 1.77 -45.35 17.04
C PHE A 10 2.77 -44.68 16.09
N LEU A 11 2.26 -44.21 14.95
CA LEU A 11 2.99 -43.39 13.99
C LEU A 11 3.05 -41.95 14.54
N PHE A 12 4.21 -41.51 15.02
CA PHE A 12 4.45 -40.11 15.35
C PHE A 12 4.56 -39.29 14.06
N LEU A 13 3.49 -38.57 13.73
CA LEU A 13 3.49 -37.54 12.69
C LEU A 13 4.26 -36.33 13.22
N SER A 14 5.50 -36.15 12.78
CA SER A 14 6.27 -34.93 13.01
C SER A 14 5.60 -33.78 12.29
N VAL A 15 4.93 -32.90 13.04
CA VAL A 15 4.48 -31.59 12.55
C VAL A 15 5.75 -30.78 12.27
N ALA A 16 6.12 -30.67 10.99
CA ALA A 16 7.03 -29.61 10.55
C ALA A 16 6.28 -28.29 10.75
N GLY A 17 6.38 -27.75 11.96
CA GLY A 17 5.85 -26.44 12.28
C GLY A 17 6.51 -25.40 11.39
N CYS A 18 5.71 -24.44 10.88
CA CYS A 18 6.25 -23.18 10.40
C CYS A 18 7.22 -22.68 11.46
N GLY A 19 8.51 -22.70 11.14
CA GLY A 19 9.53 -22.06 11.96
C GLY A 19 9.13 -20.60 12.13
N ASP A 20 9.29 -20.12 13.36
CA ASP A 20 9.20 -18.73 13.74
C ASP A 20 9.95 -17.87 12.71
N LEU A 21 9.20 -17.24 11.80
CA LEU A 21 9.71 -16.10 11.05
C LEU A 21 9.75 -14.96 12.07
N GLY A 22 10.79 -14.94 12.91
CA GLY A 22 11.14 -13.76 13.70
C GLY A 22 11.16 -12.52 12.80
N PRO A 23 11.14 -11.29 13.34
CA PRO A 23 10.86 -10.10 12.55
C PRO A 23 12.00 -9.81 11.58
N ALA A 24 11.89 -10.35 10.38
CA ALA A 24 12.58 -9.86 9.20
C ALA A 24 11.49 -9.33 8.27
N VAL A 25 10.90 -8.20 8.65
CA VAL A 25 10.44 -7.26 7.63
C VAL A 25 11.72 -6.89 6.90
N ASN A 26 11.98 -7.52 5.75
CA ASN A 26 13.01 -7.00 4.85
C ASN A 26 12.58 -5.55 4.61
N GLU A 27 13.32 -4.60 5.19
CA GLU A 27 13.06 -3.19 5.01
C GLU A 27 13.04 -2.94 3.51
N ILE A 28 11.88 -2.54 2.98
CA ILE A 28 11.73 -2.31 1.55
C ILE A 28 12.60 -1.09 1.24
N VAL A 29 13.68 -1.30 0.50
CA VAL A 29 14.58 -0.20 0.10
C VAL A 29 13.78 0.77 -0.77
N GLY A 30 13.60 1.98 -0.26
CA GLY A 30 12.80 3.03 -0.88
C GLY A 30 12.88 4.33 -0.08
N PRO A 31 12.09 5.36 -0.45
CA PRO A 31 11.95 6.56 0.35
C PRO A 31 11.55 6.18 1.79
N PRO A 32 12.20 6.71 2.84
CA PRO A 32 11.85 6.35 4.21
C PRO A 32 10.42 6.79 4.55
N PHE A 33 9.77 6.07 5.47
CA PHE A 33 8.47 6.51 5.98
C PHE A 33 8.65 7.72 6.91
N ASP A 34 8.25 8.88 6.42
CA ASP A 34 8.03 10.09 7.21
C ASP A 34 6.55 10.49 7.05
N PRO A 35 5.72 10.40 8.11
CA PRO A 35 4.32 10.76 8.04
C PRO A 35 4.07 12.19 7.57
N ALA A 36 4.96 13.14 7.87
CA ALA A 36 4.81 14.53 7.46
C ALA A 36 5.01 14.68 5.95
N ALA A 37 6.07 14.08 5.41
CA ALA A 37 6.36 14.12 3.97
C ALA A 37 5.38 13.26 3.15
N PHE A 38 5.00 12.09 3.66
CA PHE A 38 4.17 11.14 2.92
C PHE A 38 2.69 11.51 2.90
N ARG A 39 2.20 12.31 3.86
CA ARG A 39 0.76 12.64 3.95
C ARG A 39 0.21 13.24 2.66
N SER A 40 0.88 14.22 2.06
CA SER A 40 0.42 14.84 0.81
C SER A 40 0.47 13.86 -0.37
N VAL A 41 1.46 12.98 -0.42
CA VAL A 41 1.56 11.91 -1.43
C VAL A 41 0.41 10.92 -1.27
N SER A 42 0.13 10.47 -0.05
CA SER A 42 -1.01 9.59 0.25
C SER A 42 -2.32 10.24 -0.15
N ALA A 43 -2.53 11.52 0.17
CA ALA A 43 -3.75 12.24 -0.20
C ALA A 43 -3.97 12.27 -1.73
N VAL A 44 -2.90 12.48 -2.51
CA VAL A 44 -2.95 12.40 -3.98
C VAL A 44 -3.34 10.99 -4.44
N LEU A 45 -2.71 9.95 -3.87
CA LEU A 45 -3.02 8.55 -4.17
C LEU A 45 -4.46 8.19 -3.78
N GLU A 46 -4.95 8.67 -2.64
CA GLU A 46 -6.31 8.43 -2.18
C GLU A 46 -7.35 9.03 -3.13
N ARG A 47 -7.15 10.29 -3.54
CA ARG A 47 -8.10 10.98 -4.43
C ARG A 47 -8.11 10.38 -5.84
N ARG A 48 -6.95 9.99 -6.39
CA ARG A 48 -6.86 9.52 -7.78
C ARG A 48 -6.91 8.00 -7.94
N CYS A 49 -6.46 7.26 -6.94
CA CYS A 49 -6.35 5.79 -6.99
C CYS A 49 -7.24 5.11 -5.93
N GLY A 50 -7.41 5.72 -4.76
CA GLY A 50 -7.95 5.07 -3.57
C GLY A 50 -9.48 5.06 -3.42
N THR A 51 -10.26 5.48 -4.41
CA THR A 51 -11.73 5.37 -4.34
C THR A 51 -12.19 3.91 -4.34
N LEU A 52 -13.41 3.65 -3.84
CA LEU A 52 -13.98 2.30 -3.69
C LEU A 52 -14.03 1.50 -5.00
N ASP A 53 -14.15 2.17 -6.15
CA ASP A 53 -14.18 1.53 -7.46
C ASP A 53 -12.79 1.15 -8.01
N CYS A 54 -11.73 1.68 -7.40
CA CYS A 54 -10.34 1.55 -7.85
C CYS A 54 -9.50 0.71 -6.86
N HIS A 55 -8.64 1.36 -6.08
CA HIS A 55 -7.70 0.75 -5.13
C HIS A 55 -8.13 0.85 -3.67
N GLY A 56 -9.26 1.52 -3.40
CA GLY A 56 -9.95 1.48 -2.11
C GLY A 56 -10.79 0.23 -1.93
N HIS A 57 -10.28 -0.96 -2.26
CA HIS A 57 -10.98 -2.22 -2.00
C HIS A 57 -10.03 -3.37 -1.68
N ALA A 58 -10.49 -4.32 -0.86
CA ALA A 58 -9.65 -5.36 -0.28
C ALA A 58 -9.03 -6.34 -1.30
N ALA A 59 -9.58 -6.46 -2.51
CA ALA A 59 -9.13 -7.42 -3.52
C ALA A 59 -8.24 -6.81 -4.61
N ARG A 60 -7.74 -5.58 -4.46
CA ARG A 60 -6.60 -5.08 -5.26
C ARG A 60 -5.26 -5.34 -4.57
N PRO A 61 -4.21 -5.67 -5.35
CA PRO A 61 -2.83 -5.74 -4.85
C PRO A 61 -2.32 -4.38 -4.34
N LEU A 62 -2.50 -3.31 -5.12
CA LEU A 62 -2.34 -1.94 -4.61
C LEU A 62 -3.60 -1.60 -3.82
N ARG A 63 -3.47 -1.57 -2.50
CA ARG A 63 -4.55 -1.19 -1.59
C ARG A 63 -4.26 0.16 -0.98
N ILE A 64 -5.16 1.10 -1.19
CA ILE A 64 -5.04 2.45 -0.64
C ILE A 64 -6.22 2.66 0.30
N TYR A 65 -5.91 2.86 1.57
CA TYR A 65 -6.85 3.24 2.61
C TYR A 65 -6.98 4.76 2.71
N GLY A 66 -8.10 5.24 3.24
CA GLY A 66 -8.21 6.64 3.62
C GLY A 66 -9.61 7.23 3.49
N GLN A 67 -9.69 8.53 3.64
CA GLN A 67 -10.94 9.29 3.76
C GLN A 67 -11.91 9.09 2.57
N TYR A 68 -11.39 8.89 1.36
CA TYR A 68 -12.20 8.79 0.14
C TYR A 68 -12.48 7.35 -0.31
N GLY A 69 -12.03 6.36 0.47
CA GLY A 69 -11.92 4.97 0.03
C GLY A 69 -12.23 3.95 1.11
N LEU A 70 -11.60 2.79 1.04
CA LEU A 70 -11.67 1.80 2.11
C LEU A 70 -10.96 2.33 3.35
N ARG A 71 -11.53 2.16 4.55
CA ARG A 71 -10.79 2.40 5.80
C ARG A 71 -10.08 1.12 6.23
N ARG A 72 -8.94 1.27 6.90
CA ARG A 72 -8.18 0.13 7.43
C ARG A 72 -9.06 -0.68 8.39
N PRO A 73 -9.20 -2.01 8.30
CA PRO A 73 -9.99 -2.73 9.31
C PRO A 73 -9.33 -2.60 10.69
N GLU A 74 -10.03 -2.01 11.66
CA GLU A 74 -9.55 -1.88 13.04
C GLU A 74 -10.65 -2.26 14.03
N GLU A 75 -10.27 -2.74 15.21
CA GLU A 75 -11.21 -2.99 16.30
C GLU A 75 -11.65 -1.67 16.95
N ARG A 76 -12.87 -1.64 17.50
CA ARG A 76 -13.41 -0.47 18.22
C ARG A 76 -12.54 0.01 19.38
N THR A 77 -11.75 -0.89 19.96
CA THR A 77 -10.86 -0.62 21.08
C THR A 77 -9.43 -0.26 20.64
N SER A 78 -9.14 -0.20 19.34
CA SER A 78 -7.82 0.18 18.85
C SER A 78 -7.46 1.61 19.27
N PRO A 79 -6.24 1.87 19.75
CA PRO A 79 -5.79 3.23 20.07
C PRO A 79 -5.69 4.15 18.84
N ASN A 80 -5.75 3.60 17.61
CA ASN A 80 -5.74 4.40 16.38
C ASN A 80 -7.15 4.77 15.88
N VAL A 81 -8.20 4.40 16.61
CA VAL A 81 -9.58 4.76 16.28
C VAL A 81 -10.11 5.79 17.29
N GLU A 82 -10.18 7.05 16.89
CA GLU A 82 -10.71 8.13 17.73
C GLU A 82 -12.25 8.19 17.70
N ASN A 83 -12.87 7.80 16.57
CA ASN A 83 -14.31 7.87 16.37
C ASN A 83 -14.81 6.67 15.56
N TYR A 84 -14.90 5.50 16.21
CA TYR A 84 -15.28 4.25 15.53
C TYR A 84 -16.66 4.34 14.89
N ASP A 85 -17.56 5.12 15.48
CA ASP A 85 -18.89 5.30 14.91
C ASP A 85 -18.86 6.09 13.60
N GLU A 86 -17.79 6.83 13.27
CA GLU A 86 -17.54 7.47 11.96
C GLU A 86 -16.62 6.64 11.05
N TYR A 87 -16.25 5.44 11.48
CA TYR A 87 -15.29 4.56 10.83
C TYR A 87 -15.97 3.61 9.83
N TYR A 88 -16.58 4.18 8.81
CA TYR A 88 -17.12 3.46 7.65
C TYR A 88 -16.14 3.52 6.48
N SER A 89 -16.34 2.74 5.42
CA SER A 89 -15.62 3.00 4.16
C SER A 89 -15.95 4.41 3.67
N GLY A 90 -14.93 5.26 3.58
CA GLY A 90 -15.05 6.69 3.30
C GLY A 90 -15.51 7.47 4.53
N GLY A 91 -15.39 8.80 4.52
CA GLY A 91 -15.89 9.60 5.63
C GLY A 91 -15.41 11.05 5.67
N LYS A 92 -15.67 11.70 6.80
CA LYS A 92 -15.16 13.05 7.10
C LYS A 92 -13.84 13.02 7.86
N GLU A 93 -13.52 11.89 8.46
CA GLU A 93 -12.29 11.69 9.21
C GLU A 93 -11.09 11.65 8.28
N SER A 94 -10.05 12.41 8.66
CA SER A 94 -8.79 12.39 7.94
C SER A 94 -8.16 10.99 7.94
N THR A 95 -7.28 10.75 6.98
CA THR A 95 -6.52 9.50 6.91
C THR A 95 -5.60 9.39 8.13
N THR A 96 -5.77 8.29 8.86
CA THR A 96 -5.05 8.03 10.12
C THR A 96 -3.58 7.74 9.86
N LEU A 97 -2.75 7.82 10.90
CA LEU A 97 -1.34 7.47 10.80
C LEU A 97 -1.13 6.00 10.38
N ALA A 98 -1.97 5.10 10.89
CA ALA A 98 -1.91 3.69 10.55
C ALA A 98 -2.26 3.44 9.07
N GLU A 99 -3.26 4.14 8.54
CA GLU A 99 -3.60 4.09 7.11
C GLU A 99 -2.50 4.67 6.24
N LEU A 100 -1.85 5.76 6.66
CA LEU A 100 -0.69 6.31 5.96
C LEU A 100 0.45 5.29 5.86
N GLU A 101 0.75 4.60 6.96
CA GLU A 101 1.81 3.59 6.97
C GLU A 101 1.46 2.39 6.07
N ASP A 102 0.20 1.93 6.10
CA ASP A 102 -0.26 0.86 5.23
C ASP A 102 -0.25 1.27 3.74
N ASN A 103 -0.62 2.51 3.43
CA ASN A 103 -0.54 3.06 2.07
C ASN A 103 0.90 3.14 1.58
N TYR A 104 1.80 3.64 2.43
CA TYR A 104 3.24 3.68 2.17
C TYR A 104 3.77 2.29 1.82
N ARG A 105 3.51 1.30 2.68
CA ARG A 105 3.94 -0.09 2.45
C ARG A 105 3.33 -0.66 1.18
N SER A 106 2.04 -0.43 0.97
CA SER A 106 1.29 -0.92 -0.19
C SER A 106 1.90 -0.45 -1.52
N VAL A 107 2.32 0.81 -1.60
CA VAL A 107 2.98 1.33 -2.81
C VAL A 107 4.37 0.72 -3.00
N LEU A 108 5.21 0.71 -1.97
CA LEU A 108 6.58 0.20 -2.10
C LEU A 108 6.62 -1.32 -2.33
N ALA A 109 5.68 -2.07 -1.75
CA ALA A 109 5.61 -3.53 -1.86
C ALA A 109 5.08 -4.04 -3.20
N LEU A 110 4.61 -3.17 -4.10
CA LEU A 110 4.17 -3.59 -5.43
C LEU A 110 5.32 -4.21 -6.24
N GLU A 111 6.46 -3.51 -6.24
CA GLU A 111 7.62 -3.83 -7.06
C GLU A 111 8.91 -3.47 -6.29
N PRO A 112 9.17 -4.10 -5.12
CA PRO A 112 10.17 -3.63 -4.17
C PRO A 112 11.58 -3.58 -4.77
N GLU A 113 11.95 -4.51 -5.65
CA GLU A 113 13.26 -4.51 -6.30
C GLU A 113 13.42 -3.36 -7.32
N LEU A 114 12.33 -2.95 -7.97
CA LEU A 114 12.35 -1.84 -8.93
C LEU A 114 12.27 -0.49 -8.21
N VAL A 115 11.48 -0.41 -7.15
CA VAL A 115 11.42 0.76 -6.26
C VAL A 115 12.81 1.07 -5.71
N ALA A 116 13.53 0.05 -5.23
CA ALA A 116 14.90 0.20 -4.75
C ALA A 116 15.83 0.81 -5.82
N LYS A 117 15.71 0.37 -7.07
CA LYS A 117 16.51 0.90 -8.19
C LYS A 117 16.15 2.35 -8.53
N VAL A 118 14.86 2.70 -8.52
CA VAL A 118 14.37 4.05 -8.78
C VAL A 118 14.79 5.01 -7.67
N TYR A 119 14.64 4.59 -6.41
CA TYR A 119 15.06 5.35 -5.25
C TYR A 119 16.58 5.60 -5.24
N ALA A 120 17.37 4.56 -5.58
CA ALA A 120 18.81 4.68 -5.79
C ALA A 120 19.20 5.46 -7.07
N LYS A 121 18.22 5.97 -7.83
CA LYS A 121 18.40 6.69 -9.10
C LYS A 121 19.20 5.91 -10.15
N SER A 122 19.15 4.58 -10.07
CA SER A 122 19.79 3.64 -11.00
C SER A 122 18.84 3.16 -12.10
N ALA A 123 17.55 3.49 -12.01
CA ALA A 123 16.53 3.25 -13.02
C ALA A 123 15.57 4.45 -13.12
N ASP A 124 15.00 4.68 -14.31
CA ASP A 124 13.96 5.69 -14.52
C ASP A 124 12.64 5.26 -13.83
N PRO A 125 11.88 6.18 -13.20
CA PRO A 125 10.58 5.87 -12.59
C PRO A 125 9.58 5.15 -13.51
N GLU A 126 9.69 5.28 -14.84
CA GLU A 126 8.85 4.56 -15.81
C GLU A 126 9.04 3.04 -15.80
N VAL A 127 10.05 2.51 -15.10
CA VAL A 127 10.13 1.06 -14.84
C VAL A 127 9.07 0.58 -13.84
N LEU A 128 8.42 1.47 -13.09
CA LEU A 128 7.39 1.12 -12.14
C LEU A 128 6.00 1.09 -12.80
N SER A 129 5.26 0.02 -12.53
CA SER A 129 3.90 -0.19 -12.99
C SER A 129 2.94 0.90 -12.49
N ILE A 130 3.11 1.40 -11.26
CA ILE A 130 2.29 2.50 -10.73
C ILE A 130 2.43 3.78 -11.58
N VAL A 131 3.64 4.07 -12.06
CA VAL A 131 3.92 5.23 -12.93
C VAL A 131 3.39 4.98 -14.35
N ARG A 132 3.67 3.81 -14.95
CA ARG A 132 3.20 3.51 -16.32
C ARG A 132 1.68 3.46 -16.41
N LYS A 133 1.00 2.87 -15.42
CA LYS A 133 -0.46 2.76 -15.41
C LYS A 133 -1.11 4.12 -15.20
N ALA A 134 -0.60 4.95 -14.29
CA ALA A 134 -1.09 6.32 -14.10
C ALA A 134 -0.95 7.16 -15.39
N ARG A 135 0.15 6.97 -16.14
CA ARG A 135 0.41 7.61 -17.43
C ARG A 135 -0.24 6.95 -18.65
N LEU A 136 -1.05 5.91 -18.44
CA LEU A 136 -1.67 5.09 -19.49
C LEU A 136 -0.68 4.55 -20.54
N ARG A 137 0.59 4.34 -20.15
CA ARG A 137 1.61 3.62 -20.94
C ARG A 137 1.49 2.11 -20.79
N GLU A 138 0.74 1.68 -19.79
CA GLU A 138 0.27 0.32 -19.59
C GLU A 138 -1.24 0.36 -19.38
N LYS A 139 -1.98 -0.64 -19.89
CA LYS A 139 -3.45 -0.68 -19.75
C LYS A 139 -3.85 -0.54 -18.28
N HIS A 140 -4.70 0.44 -18.02
CA HIS A 140 -5.19 0.77 -16.68
C HIS A 140 -6.71 0.92 -16.71
N LYS A 141 -7.41 0.23 -15.79
CA LYS A 141 -8.88 0.26 -15.74
C LYS A 141 -9.41 1.67 -15.41
N GLY A 142 -8.69 2.40 -14.56
CA GLY A 142 -9.03 3.79 -14.20
C GLY A 142 -8.74 4.81 -15.31
N GLY A 143 -8.20 4.38 -16.46
CA GLY A 143 -7.82 5.29 -17.54
C GLY A 143 -6.55 6.09 -17.23
N LEU A 144 -6.39 7.20 -17.95
CA LEU A 144 -5.29 8.14 -17.73
C LEU A 144 -5.55 8.93 -16.45
N LEU A 145 -4.58 8.93 -15.54
CA LEU A 145 -4.61 9.79 -14.36
C LEU A 145 -3.84 11.08 -14.62
N TRP A 146 -2.62 10.95 -15.14
CA TRP A 146 -1.72 12.07 -15.36
C TRP A 146 -0.88 11.87 -16.63
N ASN A 147 -0.64 12.95 -17.37
CA ASN A 147 0.47 13.00 -18.31
C ASN A 147 1.80 13.15 -17.55
N LYS A 148 2.90 12.81 -18.21
CA LYS A 148 4.24 13.05 -17.66
C LYS A 148 4.45 14.55 -17.43
N GLY A 149 4.78 14.94 -16.22
CA GLY A 149 4.99 16.33 -15.83
C GLY A 149 3.76 17.05 -15.27
N ASP A 150 2.58 16.41 -15.25
CA ASP A 150 1.43 16.96 -14.54
C ASP A 150 1.71 16.98 -13.02
N PRO A 151 1.07 17.85 -12.23
CA PRO A 151 1.37 18.00 -10.80
C PRO A 151 1.34 16.70 -10.00
N GLY A 152 0.29 15.87 -10.15
CA GLY A 152 0.21 14.58 -9.47
C GLY A 152 1.27 13.57 -9.91
N ASP A 153 1.69 13.61 -11.19
CA ASP A 153 2.80 12.81 -11.70
C ASP A 153 4.13 13.20 -11.07
N VAL A 154 4.42 14.51 -11.03
CA VAL A 154 5.65 15.04 -10.43
C VAL A 154 5.66 14.77 -8.92
N CYS A 155 4.55 14.94 -8.23
CA CYS A 155 4.39 14.59 -6.82
C CYS A 155 4.83 13.14 -6.55
N LEU A 156 4.24 12.18 -7.27
CA LEU A 156 4.53 10.76 -7.08
C LEU A 156 5.99 10.41 -7.41
N VAL A 157 6.50 10.91 -8.55
CA VAL A 157 7.86 10.61 -8.99
C VAL A 157 8.93 11.26 -8.10
N ASN A 158 8.70 12.49 -7.64
CA ASN A 158 9.58 13.15 -6.68
C ASN A 158 9.72 12.30 -5.43
N TRP A 159 8.60 11.87 -4.85
CA TRP A 159 8.63 11.03 -3.66
C TRP A 159 9.34 9.69 -3.93
N LEU A 160 9.01 8.97 -5.01
CA LEU A 160 9.64 7.69 -5.38
C LEU A 160 11.16 7.79 -5.58
N THR A 161 11.67 8.96 -5.96
CA THR A 161 13.10 9.22 -6.18
C THR A 161 13.80 9.85 -4.96
N GLY A 162 13.09 9.91 -3.82
CA GLY A 162 13.61 10.41 -2.54
C GLY A 162 13.63 11.92 -2.40
N ASN A 163 12.97 12.67 -3.30
CA ASN A 163 12.78 14.10 -3.14
C ASN A 163 11.64 14.38 -2.15
N THR A 164 11.88 15.25 -1.18
CA THR A 164 10.93 15.62 -0.13
C THR A 164 10.09 16.86 -0.49
N ASP A 165 10.25 17.42 -1.69
CA ASP A 165 9.42 18.52 -2.19
C ASP A 165 7.99 18.03 -2.50
N THR A 166 7.05 18.39 -1.63
CA THR A 166 5.62 18.07 -1.73
C THR A 166 4.81 19.15 -2.45
N THR A 167 5.42 20.21 -2.97
CA THR A 167 4.71 21.34 -3.59
C THR A 167 3.75 20.90 -4.70
N GLN A 168 4.19 19.98 -5.55
CA GLN A 168 3.36 19.47 -6.65
C GLN A 168 2.20 18.59 -6.16
N CYS A 169 2.33 17.97 -4.99
CA CYS A 169 1.22 17.26 -4.36
C CYS A 169 0.13 18.25 -3.95
N GLU A 170 0.49 19.38 -3.36
CA GLU A 170 -0.47 20.42 -2.98
C GLU A 170 -1.16 21.05 -4.19
N VAL A 171 -0.41 21.29 -5.27
CA VAL A 171 -0.99 21.76 -6.54
C VAL A 171 -2.01 20.74 -7.07
N GLU A 172 -1.67 19.45 -7.08
CA GLU A 172 -2.58 18.38 -7.50
C GLU A 172 -3.84 18.31 -6.63
N LEU A 173 -3.69 18.46 -5.31
CA LEU A 173 -4.81 18.47 -4.37
C LEU A 173 -5.67 19.73 -4.48
N GLY A 174 -5.18 20.79 -5.11
CA GLY A 174 -5.96 21.95 -5.51
C GLY A 174 -6.86 21.72 -6.73
N HIS A 175 -6.63 20.63 -7.49
CA HIS A 175 -7.50 20.25 -8.59
C HIS A 175 -8.72 19.46 -8.08
N PRO A 176 -9.90 19.70 -8.68
CA PRO A 176 -11.10 18.93 -8.36
C PRO A 176 -10.97 17.43 -8.68
#